data_AF-A0A843DQ23-F1
#
_entry.id   AF-A0A843DQ23-F1
#
_cell.length_a   1.000
_cell.length_b   1.000
_cell.length_c   1.000
_cell.angle_alpha   90.00
_cell.angle_beta   90.00
_cell.angle_gamma   90.00
#
_symmetry.space_group_name_H-M   'P 1'
#
loop_
_entity.id
_entity.type
_entity.pdbx_description
1 polymer ?
#
loop_
_entity_poly.entity_id
_entity_poly.type
_entity_poly.pdbx_seq_one_letter_code
_entity_poly.pdbx_strand_id
1 'polypeptide(L)'
;MPIDAKAADILSKGWYKEKLEPHECEYLLTFREKSSEANLAVSLAGRHVHRECSDVGQICAEITVSSGPGPGNCRFGRYAECTYMGKFFDIEDDVLARYAE
;
A
#
# COMPACT_ATOMS: atom_id res chain seq x y z
N MET A 1 -14.72 -24.90 -4.45
CA MET A 1 -14.99 -24.83 -3.01
C MET A 1 -16.00 -23.73 -2.75
N PRO A 2 -16.98 -23.92 -1.87
CA PRO A 2 -17.81 -22.81 -1.40
C PRO A 2 -16.94 -21.77 -0.68
N ILE A 3 -17.28 -20.49 -0.85
CA ILE A 3 -16.67 -19.39 -0.10
C ILE A 3 -17.04 -19.54 1.38
N ASP A 4 -16.09 -19.24 2.27
CA ASP A 4 -16.36 -19.18 3.71
C ASP A 4 -17.50 -18.19 4.03
N ALA A 5 -18.51 -18.65 4.76
CA ALA A 5 -19.72 -17.88 5.03
C ALA A 5 -19.45 -16.61 5.86
N LYS A 6 -18.51 -16.67 6.81
CA LYS A 6 -18.13 -15.53 7.63
C LYS A 6 -17.34 -14.52 6.82
N ALA A 7 -16.44 -14.98 5.94
CA ALA A 7 -15.75 -14.10 5.01
C ALA A 7 -16.73 -13.39 4.06
N ALA A 8 -17.72 -14.12 3.54
CA ALA A 8 -18.77 -13.53 2.70
C ALA A 8 -19.59 -12.46 3.45
N ASP A 9 -19.96 -12.72 4.71
CA ASP A 9 -20.68 -11.76 5.56
C ASP A 9 -19.87 -10.47 5.78
N ILE A 10 -18.60 -10.59 6.19
CA ILE A 10 -17.71 -9.44 6.38
C ILE A 10 -17.52 -8.68 5.07
N LEU A 11 -17.26 -9.37 3.96
CA LEU A 11 -17.07 -8.74 2.65
C LEU A 11 -18.34 -8.06 2.13
N SER A 12 -19.52 -8.52 2.56
CA SER A 12 -20.79 -7.86 2.23
C SER A 12 -20.93 -6.48 2.88
N LYS A 13 -20.36 -6.26 4.06
CA LYS A 13 -20.29 -4.93 4.70
C LYS A 13 -19.50 -3.95 3.85
N GLY A 14 -18.37 -4.42 3.30
CA GLY A 14 -17.56 -3.65 2.37
C GLY A 14 -18.36 -3.17 1.15
N TRP A 15 -19.24 -4.03 0.60
CA TRP A 15 -20.13 -3.67 -0.51
C TRP A 15 -21.04 -2.47 -0.21
N TYR A 16 -21.53 -2.38 1.03
CA TYR A 16 -22.36 -1.27 1.51
C TYR A 16 -21.54 -0.07 2.02
N LYS A 17 -20.21 -0.07 1.81
CA LYS A 17 -19.27 0.94 2.34
C LYS A 17 -19.32 1.07 3.87
N GLU A 18 -19.70 0.01 4.56
CA GLU A 18 -19.63 -0.05 6.00
C GLU A 18 -18.18 -0.21 6.45
N LYS A 19 -17.86 0.38 7.60
CA LYS A 19 -16.53 0.28 8.20
C LYS A 19 -16.30 -1.17 8.66
N LEU A 20 -15.19 -1.75 8.23
CA LEU A 20 -14.71 -3.02 8.76
C LEU A 20 -13.96 -2.79 10.08
N GLU A 21 -14.25 -3.61 11.07
CA GLU A 21 -13.56 -3.59 12.35
C GLU A 21 -12.20 -4.29 12.26
N PRO A 22 -11.20 -3.91 13.08
CA PRO A 22 -9.84 -4.48 12.99
C PRO A 22 -9.80 -6.02 13.01
N HIS A 23 -10.60 -6.65 13.86
CA HIS A 23 -10.67 -8.11 13.97
C HIS A 23 -11.27 -8.78 12.72
N GLU A 24 -12.12 -8.08 11.97
CA GLU A 24 -12.67 -8.55 10.71
C GLU A 24 -11.62 -8.50 9.61
N CYS A 25 -10.83 -7.42 9.57
CA CYS A 25 -9.67 -7.30 8.69
C CYS A 25 -8.63 -8.39 9.00
N GLU A 26 -8.30 -8.61 10.27
CA GLU A 26 -7.40 -9.69 10.70
C GLU A 26 -7.90 -11.06 10.23
N TYR A 27 -9.21 -11.32 10.38
CA TYR A 27 -9.81 -12.56 9.91
C TYR A 27 -9.67 -12.73 8.39
N LEU A 28 -9.94 -11.69 7.60
CA LEU A 28 -9.78 -11.73 6.15
C LEU A 28 -8.32 -11.93 5.71
N LEU A 29 -7.34 -11.46 6.48
CA LEU A 29 -5.92 -11.65 6.20
C LEU A 29 -5.42 -13.09 6.45
N THR A 30 -6.24 -13.96 7.06
CA THR A 30 -5.88 -15.38 7.26
C THR A 30 -6.01 -16.23 6.01
N PHE A 31 -6.75 -15.76 4.99
CA PHE A 31 -6.95 -16.50 3.75
C PHE A 31 -5.71 -16.45 2.85
N ARG A 32 -5.42 -17.57 2.18
CA ARG A 32 -4.25 -17.67 1.28
C ARG A 32 -4.40 -16.76 0.06
N GLU A 33 -3.28 -16.23 -0.40
CA GLU A 33 -3.19 -15.53 -1.68
C GLU A 33 -3.71 -16.47 -2.80
N LYS A 34 -4.78 -16.05 -3.50
CA LYS A 34 -5.58 -16.81 -4.51
C LYS A 34 -6.71 -17.70 -3.98
N SER A 35 -7.07 -17.65 -2.70
CA SER A 35 -8.33 -18.28 -2.25
C SER A 35 -9.54 -17.58 -2.86
N SER A 36 -10.71 -18.23 -2.82
CA SER A 36 -11.96 -17.64 -3.31
C SER A 36 -12.30 -16.35 -2.55
N GLU A 37 -12.01 -16.29 -1.25
CA GLU A 37 -12.20 -15.13 -0.38
C GLU A 37 -11.26 -13.99 -0.76
N ALA A 38 -9.97 -14.28 -0.96
CA ALA A 38 -8.99 -13.28 -1.39
C ALA A 38 -9.36 -12.69 -2.76
N ASN A 39 -9.77 -13.53 -3.71
CA ASN A 39 -10.21 -13.07 -5.03
C ASN A 39 -11.50 -12.22 -4.94
N LEU A 40 -12.43 -12.58 -4.06
CA LEU A 40 -13.64 -11.80 -3.82
C LEU A 40 -13.31 -10.44 -3.22
N ALA A 41 -12.41 -10.39 -2.23
CA ALA A 41 -11.96 -9.15 -1.59
C ALA A 41 -11.31 -8.20 -2.61
N VAL A 42 -10.40 -8.70 -3.44
CA VAL A 42 -9.77 -7.92 -4.53
C VAL A 42 -10.82 -7.43 -5.53
N SER A 43 -11.76 -8.30 -5.93
CA SER A 43 -12.81 -7.93 -6.88
C SER A 43 -13.78 -6.88 -6.33
N LEU A 44 -14.05 -6.91 -5.02
CA LEU A 44 -14.84 -5.88 -4.34
C LEU A 44 -14.09 -4.57 -4.27
N ALA A 45 -12.84 -4.60 -3.78
CA ALA A 45 -11.98 -3.42 -3.71
C ALA A 45 -11.83 -2.75 -5.09
N GLY A 46 -11.54 -3.53 -6.14
CA GLY A 46 -11.43 -3.01 -7.51
C GLY A 46 -12.72 -2.36 -8.01
N ARG A 47 -13.90 -2.93 -7.69
CA ARG A 47 -15.19 -2.32 -8.02
C ARG A 47 -15.43 -1.01 -7.27
N HIS A 48 -15.06 -0.93 -5.99
CA HIS A 48 -15.16 0.32 -5.24
C HIS A 48 -14.24 1.39 -5.80
N VAL A 49 -12.97 1.05 -6.04
CA VAL A 49 -12.00 1.96 -6.65
C VAL A 49 -12.50 2.47 -8.00
N HIS A 50 -12.99 1.59 -8.88
CA HIS A 50 -13.53 2.01 -10.17
C HIS A 50 -14.80 2.86 -10.04
N ARG A 51 -15.68 2.62 -9.06
CA ARG A 51 -16.85 3.47 -8.82
C ARG A 51 -16.49 4.87 -8.34
N GLU A 52 -15.51 5.00 -7.46
CA GLU A 52 -15.11 6.30 -6.90
C GLU A 52 -14.15 7.07 -7.82
N CYS A 53 -13.24 6.37 -8.49
CA CYS A 53 -12.16 6.95 -9.28
C CYS A 53 -12.37 6.81 -10.80
N SER A 54 -13.43 6.11 -11.26
CA SER A 54 -13.65 5.76 -12.67
C SER A 54 -12.44 5.01 -13.25
N ASP A 55 -11.99 5.38 -14.45
CA ASP A 55 -10.77 4.88 -15.10
C ASP A 55 -9.60 5.87 -14.96
N VAL A 56 -9.62 6.72 -13.92
CA VAL A 56 -8.58 7.72 -13.67
C VAL A 56 -7.57 7.18 -12.68
N GLY A 57 -6.29 7.23 -13.04
CA GLY A 57 -5.17 6.99 -12.15
C GLY A 57 -4.40 8.27 -11.87
N GLN A 58 -3.86 8.40 -10.66
CA GLN A 58 -2.95 9.50 -10.32
C GLN A 58 -1.51 9.08 -10.64
N ILE A 59 -0.79 9.91 -11.39
CA ILE A 59 0.66 9.75 -11.59
C ILE A 59 1.36 10.58 -10.51
N CYS A 60 2.16 9.91 -9.68
CA CYS A 60 3.00 10.56 -8.69
C CYS A 60 4.47 10.31 -9.04
N ALA A 61 5.26 11.38 -9.09
CA ALA A 61 6.71 11.30 -9.16
C ALA A 61 7.27 11.46 -7.74
N GLU A 62 8.14 10.53 -7.32
CA GLU A 62 8.87 10.63 -6.07
C GLU A 62 10.32 11.02 -6.38
N ILE A 63 10.75 12.17 -5.85
CA ILE A 63 12.13 12.65 -5.97
C ILE A 63 12.81 12.41 -4.62
N THR A 64 13.68 11.41 -4.56
CA THR A 64 14.49 11.16 -3.37
C THR A 64 15.59 12.23 -3.28
N VAL A 65 15.48 13.12 -2.30
CA VAL A 65 16.41 14.26 -2.13
C VAL A 65 17.63 13.95 -1.27
N SER A 66 17.63 12.82 -0.56
CA SER A 66 18.80 12.36 0.19
C SER A 66 18.93 10.83 0.16
N SER A 67 20.15 10.33 -0.06
CA SER A 67 20.47 8.89 0.04
C SER A 67 21.47 8.55 1.15
N GLY A 68 21.70 9.50 2.08
CA GLY A 68 22.56 9.30 3.24
C GLY A 68 22.03 8.24 4.21
N PRO A 69 22.81 7.84 5.23
CA PRO A 69 22.33 6.94 6.26
C PRO A 69 21.13 7.57 6.96
N GLY A 70 19.97 6.97 6.78
CA GLY A 70 18.77 7.33 7.52
C GLY A 70 19.00 7.03 9.00
N PRO A 71 18.68 7.96 9.91
CA PRO A 71 18.82 7.75 11.36
C PRO A 71 17.89 6.62 11.86
N GLY A 72 16.88 6.26 11.07
CA GLY A 72 16.07 5.08 11.30
C GLY A 72 16.89 3.80 11.05
N ASN A 73 17.21 3.08 12.11
CA ASN A 73 17.86 1.77 12.04
C ASN A 73 16.89 0.64 11.64
N CYS A 74 16.10 0.88 10.60
CA CYS A 74 15.12 -0.08 10.10
C CYS A 74 15.83 -1.24 9.42
N ARG A 75 15.64 -2.47 9.92
CA ARG A 75 16.30 -3.67 9.37
C ARG A 75 15.94 -4.00 7.92
N PHE A 76 14.83 -3.47 7.43
CA PHE A 76 14.37 -3.62 6.04
C PHE A 76 14.79 -2.43 5.16
N GLY A 77 15.32 -1.35 5.74
CA GLY A 77 15.69 -0.13 5.03
C GLY A 77 17.07 -0.25 4.39
N ARG A 78 17.14 -0.05 3.07
CA ARG A 78 18.41 -0.09 2.32
C ARG A 78 19.43 0.96 2.75
N TYR A 79 18.95 2.08 3.30
CA TYR A 79 19.75 3.24 3.72
C TYR A 79 19.85 3.37 5.23
N ALA A 80 19.49 2.34 6.00
CA ALA A 80 19.63 2.40 7.46
C ALA A 80 21.09 2.65 7.85
N GLU A 81 21.31 3.37 8.94
CA GLU A 81 22.64 3.74 9.45
C GLU A 81 23.60 2.54 9.60
N CYS A 82 23.08 1.34 9.89
CA CYS A 82 23.87 0.11 9.97
C CYS A 82 24.28 -0.52 8.63
N THR A 83 23.89 0.09 7.50
CA THR A 83 24.16 -0.44 6.15
C THR A 83 25.32 0.31 5.49
N TYR A 84 26.34 -0.42 5.03
CA TYR A 84 27.54 0.10 4.36
C TYR A 84 27.29 0.69 2.96
N MET A 85 26.02 0.81 2.53
CA MET A 85 25.61 1.18 1.17
C MET A 85 25.13 2.63 1.05
N GLY A 86 24.97 3.34 2.16
CA GLY A 86 24.60 4.77 2.14
C GLY A 86 25.75 5.61 1.60
N LYS A 87 25.53 6.25 0.45
CA LYS A 87 26.38 7.37 0.02
C LYS A 87 25.66 8.64 0.42
N PHE A 88 26.34 9.52 1.15
CA PHE A 88 25.87 10.89 1.37
C PHE A 88 25.73 11.55 0.00
N PHE A 89 24.48 11.73 -0.41
CA PHE A 89 24.10 12.52 -1.55
C PHE A 89 22.89 13.30 -1.09
N ASP A 90 23.09 14.59 -0.93
CA ASP A 90 22.03 15.54 -0.64
C ASP A 90 21.85 16.37 -1.91
N ILE A 91 20.60 16.47 -2.38
CA ILE A 91 20.25 17.37 -3.47
C ILE A 91 20.17 18.77 -2.89
N GLU A 92 21.01 19.67 -3.38
CA GLU A 92 20.95 21.10 -3.05
C GLU A 92 19.64 21.71 -3.57
N ASP A 93 19.12 22.72 -2.85
CA ASP A 93 17.83 23.36 -3.16
C ASP A 93 17.76 23.91 -4.59
N ASP A 94 18.89 24.37 -5.15
CA ASP A 94 18.98 24.91 -6.51
C ASP A 94 18.90 23.82 -7.59
N VAL A 95 19.28 22.59 -7.25
CA VAL A 95 19.14 21.42 -8.12
C VAL A 95 17.71 20.91 -8.06
N LEU A 96 17.11 20.86 -6.87
CA LEU A 96 15.71 20.46 -6.68
C LEU A 96 14.75 21.40 -7.41
N ALA A 97 14.98 22.72 -7.32
CA ALA A 97 14.16 23.73 -8.00
C ALA A 97 14.07 23.51 -9.51
N ARG A 98 15.18 23.05 -10.15
CA ARG A 98 15.22 22.77 -11.59
C ARG A 98 14.42 21.53 -12.01
N TYR A 99 14.09 20.62 -11.08
CA TYR A 99 13.24 19.47 -11.35
C TYR A 99 11.75 19.74 -11.12
N ALA A 100 11.42 20.86 -10.44
CA ALA A 100 10.04 21.25 -10.12
C ALA A 100 9.42 22.22 -11.15
N GLU A 101 10.22 22.79 -12.05
CA GLU A 101 9.81 23.62 -13.20
C GLU A 101 9.56 22.79 -14.46
#